data_AF-A0A8S4EVR8-F1
#
_entry.id   AF-A0A8S4EVR8-F1
#
_cell.length_a   1.000
_cell.length_b   1.000
_cell.length_c   1.000
_cell.angle_alpha   90.00
_cell.angle_beta   90.00
_cell.angle_gamma   90.00
#
_symmetry.space_group_name_H-M   'P 1'
#
loop_
_entity.id
_entity.type
_entity.pdbx_description
1 polymer ?
#
loop_
_entity_poly.entity_id
_entity_poly.type
_entity_poly.pdbx_seq_one_letter_code
_entity_poly.pdbx_strand_id
1 'polypeptide(L)'
;MKKRKKRGVRSLKARRMRRDGILLRSSRSSAALTARSTPVAEPELHWSRNCVAAKICGFSIYRLVACEDETIGPIFIKEPPNRVDFSNTTGAVVECAARGSPTPDVIWVRADGSAVGDVPGLRQVLPNGNLVFPPFRAEDYRQEVHAQVYACLARNPTGSIHSRDVNVRAAFAERISNCRNKLVYTYE
;
A
#
# COMPACT_ATOMS: atom_id res chain seq x y z
N MET A 1 -78.83 -31.59 14.53
CA MET A 1 -77.75 -32.59 14.36
C MET A 1 -77.13 -32.49 12.97
N LYS A 2 -75.85 -32.11 12.84
CA LYS A 2 -75.06 -32.22 11.59
C LYS A 2 -73.66 -32.72 11.95
N LYS A 3 -73.36 -33.97 11.57
CA LYS A 3 -72.06 -34.64 11.79
C LYS A 3 -71.03 -34.11 10.79
N ARG A 4 -69.87 -33.60 11.26
CA ARG A 4 -68.71 -33.26 10.42
C ARG A 4 -67.79 -34.48 10.28
N LYS A 5 -67.50 -34.85 9.03
CA LYS A 5 -66.74 -36.03 8.58
C LYS A 5 -65.24 -35.68 8.57
N LYS A 6 -64.41 -36.35 9.38
CA LYS A 6 -62.94 -36.22 9.35
C LYS A 6 -62.38 -36.85 8.06
N ARG A 7 -61.57 -36.12 7.30
CA ARG A 7 -60.81 -36.66 6.15
C ARG A 7 -59.43 -37.13 6.64
N GLY A 8 -59.12 -38.40 6.37
CA GLY A 8 -57.82 -39.00 6.66
C GLY A 8 -56.77 -38.66 5.61
N VAL A 9 -55.55 -38.42 6.05
CA VAL A 9 -54.36 -38.20 5.22
C VAL A 9 -53.76 -39.56 4.85
N ARG A 10 -53.51 -39.82 3.56
CA ARG A 10 -52.90 -41.06 3.08
C ARG A 10 -51.38 -40.95 3.04
N SER A 11 -50.66 -41.88 3.68
CA SER A 11 -49.21 -42.05 3.56
C SER A 11 -48.83 -42.66 2.20
N LEU A 12 -47.83 -42.07 1.53
CA LEU A 12 -47.14 -42.67 0.38
C LEU A 12 -45.99 -43.56 0.88
N LYS A 13 -45.96 -44.82 0.40
CA LYS A 13 -44.93 -45.82 0.72
C LYS A 13 -43.69 -45.60 -0.14
N ALA A 14 -42.51 -45.56 0.48
CA ALA A 14 -41.23 -45.59 -0.22
C ALA A 14 -41.00 -46.97 -0.86
N ARG A 15 -40.72 -47.00 -2.17
CA ARG A 15 -40.34 -48.21 -2.91
C ARG A 15 -38.82 -48.33 -2.95
N ARG A 16 -38.33 -49.51 -2.59
CA ARG A 16 -36.94 -49.95 -2.72
C ARG A 16 -36.74 -50.53 -4.12
N MET A 17 -35.66 -50.16 -4.81
CA MET A 17 -35.10 -50.96 -5.90
C MET A 17 -33.65 -51.32 -5.56
N ARG A 18 -33.36 -52.62 -5.61
CA ARG A 18 -32.02 -53.20 -5.71
C ARG A 18 -31.93 -53.91 -7.07
N ARG A 19 -30.73 -53.89 -7.65
CA ARG A 19 -30.10 -54.96 -8.48
C ARG A 19 -28.59 -54.69 -8.40
N ASP A 20 -27.85 -55.47 -7.60
CA ASP A 20 -27.03 -56.63 -8.04
C ASP A 20 -25.92 -56.16 -8.99
N GLY A 21 -24.62 -56.31 -8.76
CA GLY A 21 -23.78 -57.07 -7.84
C GLY A 21 -22.50 -57.40 -8.60
N ILE A 22 -21.30 -57.16 -8.05
CA ILE A 22 -20.01 -57.78 -8.44
C ILE A 22 -18.98 -57.49 -7.34
N LEU A 23 -18.32 -58.55 -6.86
CA LEU A 23 -17.18 -58.53 -5.96
C LEU A 23 -15.90 -58.23 -6.74
N LEU A 24 -15.12 -57.23 -6.32
CA LEU A 24 -13.70 -57.15 -6.66
C LEU A 24 -12.87 -57.18 -5.38
N ARG A 25 -12.20 -58.34 -5.23
CA ARG A 25 -11.00 -58.67 -4.47
C ARG A 25 -10.44 -57.61 -3.51
N SER A 26 -10.26 -58.05 -2.27
CA SER A 26 -9.30 -57.48 -1.33
C SER A 26 -7.89 -57.48 -1.94
N SER A 27 -7.31 -56.30 -2.13
CA SER A 27 -5.87 -56.12 -1.99
C SER A 27 -5.62 -55.26 -0.77
N ARG A 28 -4.96 -55.83 0.23
CA ARG A 28 -4.26 -55.05 1.24
C ARG A 28 -3.06 -54.42 0.53
N SER A 29 -2.99 -53.10 0.52
CA SER A 29 -1.73 -52.39 0.34
C SER A 29 -1.76 -51.18 1.24
N SER A 30 -0.96 -51.26 2.28
CA SER A 30 -0.62 -50.19 3.19
C SER A 30 -0.11 -49.00 2.39
N ALA A 31 -0.78 -47.85 2.51
CA ALA A 31 -0.19 -46.56 2.21
C ALA A 31 -0.48 -45.65 3.40
N ALA A 32 0.45 -45.66 4.35
CA ALA A 32 0.50 -44.64 5.38
C ALA A 32 0.86 -43.31 4.68
N LEU A 33 -0.16 -42.49 4.39
CA LEU A 33 0.07 -41.08 4.08
C LEU A 33 0.41 -40.39 5.39
N THR A 34 1.70 -40.22 5.61
CA THR A 34 2.24 -39.33 6.64
C THR A 34 1.76 -37.91 6.33
N ALA A 35 0.75 -37.45 7.06
CA ALA A 35 0.38 -36.04 7.09
C ALA A 35 1.56 -35.28 7.68
N ARG A 36 2.39 -34.71 6.82
CA ARG A 36 3.50 -33.84 7.19
C ARG A 36 2.88 -32.56 7.73
N SER A 37 2.93 -32.37 9.05
CA SER A 37 2.62 -31.11 9.70
C SER A 37 3.59 -30.05 9.19
N THR A 38 3.16 -29.18 8.28
CA THR A 38 3.87 -27.93 8.04
C THR A 38 3.58 -27.00 9.23
N PRO A 39 4.59 -26.53 9.98
CA PRO A 39 4.37 -25.44 10.92
C PRO A 39 3.95 -24.22 10.10
N VAL A 40 2.70 -23.80 10.28
CA VAL A 40 2.26 -22.49 9.80
C VAL A 40 3.05 -21.49 10.65
N ALA A 41 3.92 -20.72 9.99
CA ALA A 41 4.67 -19.65 10.63
C ALA A 41 3.67 -18.69 11.29
N GLU A 42 3.78 -18.55 12.61
CA GLU A 42 3.09 -17.52 13.39
C GLU A 42 3.58 -16.15 12.91
N PRO A 43 2.71 -15.26 12.41
CA PRO A 43 3.03 -13.84 12.46
C PRO A 43 2.83 -13.39 13.91
N GLU A 44 3.91 -12.92 14.52
CA GLU A 44 3.98 -12.27 15.84
C GLU A 44 2.68 -11.52 16.17
N LEU A 45 1.91 -12.08 17.11
CA LEU A 45 0.70 -11.48 17.67
C LEU A 45 1.07 -10.22 18.44
N HIS A 46 1.13 -9.08 17.75
CA HIS A 46 1.17 -7.76 18.38
C HIS A 46 -0.11 -7.58 19.20
N TRP A 47 0.04 -7.72 20.52
CA TRP A 47 -0.99 -7.52 21.54
C TRP A 47 -1.76 -6.20 21.29
N SER A 48 -3.03 -6.30 20.91
CA SER A 48 -3.93 -5.15 20.98
C SER A 48 -4.83 -5.36 22.19
N ARG A 49 -4.55 -4.63 23.28
CA ARG A 49 -5.47 -4.50 24.41
C ARG A 49 -6.81 -4.00 23.85
N ASN A 50 -7.88 -4.75 24.14
CA ASN A 50 -9.31 -4.48 23.87
C ASN A 50 -10.04 -5.38 22.83
N CYS A 51 -9.50 -6.55 22.49
CA CYS A 51 -10.30 -7.57 21.79
C CYS A 51 -11.19 -8.37 22.76
N VAL A 52 -12.51 -8.14 22.78
CA VAL A 52 -13.44 -8.94 23.60
C VAL A 52 -13.94 -10.16 22.82
N ALA A 53 -13.51 -11.35 23.25
CA ALA A 53 -13.99 -12.65 22.76
C ALA A 53 -15.16 -13.19 23.61
N ALA A 54 -16.40 -12.82 23.30
CA ALA A 54 -17.60 -13.52 23.78
C ALA A 54 -17.76 -14.88 23.05
N LYS A 55 -17.71 -15.94 23.85
CA LYS A 55 -17.99 -17.33 23.46
C LYS A 55 -19.42 -17.65 23.86
N ILE A 56 -20.29 -17.99 22.89
CA ILE A 56 -21.65 -18.47 23.19
C ILE A 56 -21.76 -19.90 22.66
N CYS A 57 -22.13 -20.84 23.53
CA CYS A 57 -22.45 -22.21 23.15
C CYS A 57 -23.77 -22.22 22.36
N GLY A 58 -23.74 -22.70 21.11
CA GLY A 58 -24.90 -23.35 20.50
C GLY A 58 -25.55 -22.73 19.27
N PHE A 59 -25.12 -21.59 18.72
CA PHE A 59 -25.64 -21.09 17.44
C PHE A 59 -24.53 -20.42 16.63
N SER A 60 -24.46 -20.69 15.31
CA SER A 60 -23.48 -20.05 14.41
C SER A 60 -23.79 -18.56 14.29
N ILE A 61 -23.00 -17.73 14.99
CA ILE A 61 -22.98 -16.28 14.83
C ILE A 61 -21.63 -15.92 14.23
N TYR A 62 -21.62 -15.32 13.03
CA TYR A 62 -20.43 -14.74 12.44
C TYR A 62 -20.04 -13.50 13.26
N ARG A 63 -18.89 -13.54 13.96
CA ARG A 63 -18.36 -12.37 14.66
C ARG A 63 -17.82 -11.37 13.64
N LEU A 64 -18.37 -10.16 13.63
CA LEU A 64 -17.66 -9.00 13.11
C LEU A 64 -16.72 -8.53 14.22
N VAL A 65 -15.43 -8.79 14.05
CA VAL A 65 -14.38 -8.13 14.82
C VAL A 65 -14.31 -6.70 14.29
N ALA A 66 -14.82 -5.74 15.06
CA ALA A 66 -14.54 -4.33 14.82
C ALA A 66 -13.35 -3.96 15.70
N CYS A 67 -12.15 -3.94 15.11
CA CYS A 67 -11.03 -3.23 15.68
C CYS A 67 -11.26 -1.74 15.40
N GLU A 68 -11.62 -0.97 16.42
CA GLU A 68 -11.58 0.48 16.32
C GLU A 68 -10.10 0.87 16.45
N ASP A 69 -9.40 0.88 15.31
CA ASP A 69 -8.06 1.46 15.22
C ASP A 69 -8.22 2.98 15.35
N GLU A 70 -7.50 3.62 16.26
CA GLU A 70 -7.46 5.08 16.34
C GLU A 70 -6.79 5.60 15.06
N THR A 71 -7.58 5.83 14.02
CA THR A 71 -7.05 6.28 12.73
C THR A 71 -6.63 7.74 12.83
N ILE A 72 -5.38 8.03 12.46
CA ILE A 72 -4.79 9.36 12.51
C ILE A 72 -4.51 9.79 11.06
N GLY A 73 -5.04 10.95 10.67
CA GLY A 73 -4.74 11.56 9.38
C GLY A 73 -3.25 11.84 9.18
N PRO A 74 -2.81 12.07 7.92
CA PRO A 74 -1.40 12.33 7.65
C PRO A 74 -0.98 13.66 8.29
N ILE A 75 0.23 13.69 8.83
CA ILE A 75 0.89 14.86 9.42
C ILE A 75 2.35 14.86 8.94
N PHE A 76 2.85 15.98 8.42
CA PHE A 76 4.25 16.07 8.03
C PHE A 76 5.17 16.01 9.26
N ILE A 77 6.17 15.13 9.20
CA ILE A 77 7.34 15.14 10.08
C ILE A 77 8.40 16.06 9.48
N LYS A 78 8.56 16.00 8.16
CA LYS A 78 9.51 16.80 7.41
C LYS A 78 8.88 17.31 6.14
N GLU A 79 8.76 18.62 6.05
CA GLU A 79 8.36 19.31 4.83
C GLU A 79 9.59 19.75 4.04
N PRO A 80 9.48 19.75 2.69
CA PRO A 80 10.54 20.28 1.86
C PRO A 80 10.64 21.82 1.98
N PRO A 81 11.82 22.40 1.68
CA PRO A 81 11.97 23.84 1.56
C PRO A 81 11.20 24.36 0.34
N ASN A 82 10.81 25.64 0.37
CA ASN A 82 10.08 26.27 -0.74
C ASN A 82 10.92 26.50 -2.01
N ARG A 83 12.25 26.42 -1.89
CA ARG A 83 13.19 26.60 -3.00
C ARG A 83 14.36 25.64 -2.87
N VAL A 84 14.71 25.00 -3.97
CA VAL A 84 15.84 24.08 -4.09
C VAL A 84 16.63 24.48 -5.33
N ASP A 85 17.77 25.12 -5.11
CA ASP A 85 18.71 25.45 -6.18
C ASP A 85 19.88 24.46 -6.10
N PHE A 86 20.27 23.87 -7.23
CA PHE A 86 21.37 22.91 -7.27
C PHE A 86 22.13 22.96 -8.57
N SER A 87 23.34 22.39 -8.57
CA SER A 87 24.17 22.34 -9.77
C SER A 87 24.03 21.02 -10.52
N ASN A 88 24.21 21.05 -11.83
CA ASN A 88 24.19 19.84 -12.66
C ASN A 88 25.26 18.80 -12.26
N THR A 89 26.35 19.20 -11.60
CA THR A 89 27.41 18.29 -11.14
C THR A 89 27.15 17.70 -9.77
N THR A 90 26.40 18.39 -8.90
CA THR A 90 26.11 17.93 -7.53
C THR A 90 24.78 17.17 -7.44
N GLY A 91 23.78 17.54 -8.24
CA GLY A 91 22.42 17.07 -8.04
C GLY A 91 21.79 17.64 -6.75
N ALA A 92 20.63 17.10 -6.37
CA ALA A 92 19.90 17.46 -5.16
C ALA A 92 19.04 16.30 -4.62
N VAL A 93 18.75 16.36 -3.32
CA VAL A 93 17.77 15.49 -2.66
C VAL A 93 16.78 16.39 -1.92
N VAL A 94 15.49 16.21 -2.21
CA VAL A 94 14.39 16.91 -1.57
C VAL A 94 13.65 15.92 -0.69
N GLU A 95 13.74 16.13 0.62
CA GLU A 95 13.19 15.21 1.61
C GLU A 95 11.75 15.56 1.95
N CYS A 96 10.89 14.53 2.02
CA CYS A 96 9.54 14.66 2.51
C CYS A 96 9.17 13.42 3.33
N ALA A 97 8.68 13.63 4.55
CA ALA A 97 8.26 12.55 5.43
C ALA A 97 6.98 12.92 6.17
N ALA A 98 6.06 11.97 6.26
CA ALA A 98 4.80 12.12 6.99
C ALA A 98 4.53 10.90 7.86
N ARG A 99 3.73 11.09 8.91
CA ARG A 99 3.20 10.03 9.78
C ARG A 99 1.69 10.06 9.80
N GLY A 100 1.09 8.95 10.19
CA GLY A 100 -0.35 8.75 10.31
C GLY A 100 -0.63 7.30 10.70
N SER A 101 -1.88 6.99 11.00
CA SER A 101 -2.34 5.60 11.21
C SER A 101 -3.59 5.37 10.36
N PRO A 102 -3.53 4.54 9.31
CA PRO A 102 -2.36 3.85 8.75
C PRO A 102 -1.25 4.80 8.25
N THR A 103 -0.02 4.28 8.13
CA THR A 103 1.14 5.03 7.60
C THR A 103 0.82 5.63 6.23
N PRO A 104 1.04 6.93 6.01
CA PRO A 104 0.70 7.57 4.75
C PRO A 104 1.72 7.26 3.65
N ASP A 105 1.21 7.14 2.43
CA ASP A 105 2.02 7.13 1.21
C ASP A 105 2.48 8.56 0.91
N VAL A 106 3.75 8.69 0.52
CA VAL A 106 4.34 9.96 0.07
C VAL A 106 4.44 9.95 -1.45
N ILE A 107 3.76 10.90 -2.07
CA ILE A 107 3.65 11.05 -3.53
C ILE A 107 4.14 12.44 -3.89
N TRP A 108 4.94 12.56 -4.93
CA TRP A 108 5.29 13.87 -5.49
C TRP A 108 4.31 14.25 -6.59
N VAL A 109 3.90 15.51 -6.61
CA VAL A 109 3.00 16.06 -7.63
C VAL A 109 3.58 17.35 -8.21
N ARG A 110 3.19 17.68 -9.44
CA ARG A 110 3.49 18.97 -10.08
C ARG A 110 2.41 20.00 -9.74
N ALA A 111 2.61 21.25 -10.14
CA ALA A 111 1.64 22.33 -9.98
C ALA A 111 0.26 22.07 -10.63
N ASP A 112 0.20 21.20 -11.64
CA ASP A 112 -1.05 20.77 -12.28
C ASP A 112 -1.76 19.60 -11.56
N GLY A 113 -1.18 19.12 -10.45
CA GLY A 113 -1.67 17.97 -9.68
C GLY A 113 -1.30 16.61 -10.28
N SER A 114 -0.56 16.57 -11.39
CA SER A 114 -0.11 15.31 -11.97
C SER A 114 0.95 14.64 -11.09
N ALA A 115 0.83 13.31 -10.94
CA ALA A 115 1.81 12.53 -10.20
C ALA A 115 3.16 12.55 -10.89
N VAL A 116 4.21 12.73 -10.10
CA VAL A 116 5.60 12.78 -10.52
C VAL A 116 6.16 11.38 -10.49
N GLY A 117 6.49 10.86 -11.67
CA GLY A 117 7.22 9.60 -11.81
C GLY A 117 8.72 9.80 -12.04
N ASP A 118 9.41 8.67 -12.11
CA ASP A 118 10.83 8.62 -12.44
C ASP A 118 11.09 9.05 -13.88
N VAL A 119 12.21 9.75 -14.07
CA VAL A 119 12.78 10.06 -15.38
C VAL A 119 14.20 9.50 -15.37
N PRO A 120 14.51 8.46 -16.17
CA PRO A 120 15.81 7.81 -16.15
C PRO A 120 16.95 8.82 -16.26
N GLY A 121 17.85 8.79 -15.27
CA GLY A 121 19.02 9.68 -15.18
C GLY A 121 18.77 11.10 -14.67
N LEU A 122 17.52 11.59 -14.59
CA LEU A 122 17.24 13.00 -14.28
C LEU A 122 16.41 13.21 -13.01
N ARG A 123 15.53 12.26 -12.68
CA ARG A 123 14.68 12.35 -11.48
C ARG A 123 14.27 10.98 -10.99
N GLN A 124 14.33 10.77 -9.68
CA GLN A 124 13.94 9.52 -9.03
C GLN A 124 13.10 9.82 -7.79
N VAL A 125 12.01 9.11 -7.60
CA VAL A 125 11.23 9.09 -6.37
C VAL A 125 11.65 7.87 -5.57
N LEU A 126 12.31 8.09 -4.43
CA LEU A 126 12.76 7.01 -3.59
C LEU A 126 11.62 6.41 -2.75
N PRO A 127 11.70 5.12 -2.37
CA PRO A 127 10.69 4.47 -1.51
C PRO A 127 10.49 5.12 -0.14
N ASN A 128 11.47 5.89 0.33
CA ASN A 128 11.38 6.64 1.59
C ASN A 128 10.63 7.97 1.45
N GLY A 129 10.14 8.33 0.25
CA GLY A 129 9.42 9.57 -0.02
C GLY A 129 10.30 10.72 -0.51
N ASN A 130 11.62 10.54 -0.65
CA ASN A 130 12.52 11.60 -1.12
C ASN A 130 12.50 11.72 -2.64
N LEU A 131 12.53 12.96 -3.15
CA LEU A 131 12.71 13.26 -4.57
C LEU A 131 14.18 13.56 -4.85
N VAL A 132 14.80 12.78 -5.71
CA VAL A 132 16.23 12.88 -6.03
C VAL A 132 16.40 13.37 -7.46
N PHE A 133 17.29 14.34 -7.62
CA PHE A 133 17.80 14.84 -8.88
C PHE A 133 19.28 14.46 -8.98
N PRO A 134 19.63 13.38 -9.72
CA PRO A 134 21.02 13.00 -9.92
C PRO A 134 21.81 14.09 -10.69
N PRO A 135 23.15 14.06 -10.62
CA PRO A 135 23.98 14.84 -11.55
C PRO A 135 23.67 14.50 -13.01
N PHE A 136 23.70 15.50 -13.89
CA PHE A 136 23.32 15.38 -15.30
C PHE A 136 24.21 16.24 -16.20
N ARG A 137 24.30 15.89 -17.49
CA ARG A 137 25.09 16.63 -18.49
C ARG A 137 24.29 17.80 -19.07
N ALA A 138 24.94 18.76 -19.71
CA ALA A 138 24.25 19.94 -20.24
C ALA A 138 23.16 19.57 -21.26
N GLU A 139 23.47 18.62 -22.13
CA GLU A 139 22.57 18.05 -23.14
C GLU A 139 21.34 17.34 -22.56
N ASP A 140 21.40 16.90 -21.31
CA ASP A 140 20.31 16.19 -20.64
C ASP A 140 19.38 17.13 -19.87
N TYR A 141 19.63 18.44 -19.90
CA TYR A 141 18.79 19.41 -19.23
C TYR A 141 17.37 19.42 -19.80
N ARG A 142 16.37 19.22 -18.93
CA ARG A 142 14.96 19.32 -19.28
C ARG A 142 14.25 20.29 -18.35
N GLN A 143 13.66 21.34 -18.92
CA GLN A 143 12.92 22.35 -18.15
C GLN A 143 11.80 21.71 -17.30
N GLU A 144 11.10 20.70 -17.84
CA GLU A 144 10.03 19.95 -17.15
C GLU A 144 10.50 19.12 -15.93
N VAL A 145 11.81 18.96 -15.76
CA VAL A 145 12.43 18.27 -14.61
C VAL A 145 13.18 19.26 -13.73
N HIS A 146 14.06 20.06 -14.33
CA HIS A 146 15.07 20.88 -13.65
C HIS A 146 14.65 22.33 -13.37
N ALA A 147 13.54 22.81 -13.93
CA ALA A 147 13.01 24.14 -13.68
C ALA A 147 11.48 24.06 -13.51
N GLN A 148 11.06 23.38 -12.45
CA GLN A 148 9.67 23.00 -12.22
C GLN A 148 9.28 23.18 -10.74
N VAL A 149 7.99 23.44 -10.51
CA VAL A 149 7.38 23.48 -9.19
C VAL A 149 6.83 22.10 -8.84
N TYR A 150 7.27 21.59 -7.70
CA TYR A 150 6.82 20.32 -7.13
C TYR A 150 6.09 20.54 -5.81
N ALA A 151 5.27 19.61 -5.40
CA ALA A 151 4.71 19.53 -4.06
C ALA A 151 4.70 18.09 -3.59
N CYS A 152 4.85 17.90 -2.27
CA CYS A 152 4.73 16.60 -1.64
C CYS A 152 3.29 16.39 -1.16
N LEU A 153 2.69 15.28 -1.54
CA LEU A 153 1.37 14.83 -1.13
C LEU A 153 1.53 13.63 -0.20
N ALA A 154 1.13 13.78 1.06
CA ALA A 154 1.01 12.67 1.99
C ALA A 154 -0.44 12.22 2.09
N ARG A 155 -0.71 10.93 1.83
CA ARG A 155 -2.07 10.39 1.77
C ARG A 155 -2.20 9.09 2.54
N ASN A 156 -3.25 8.98 3.33
CA ASN A 156 -3.72 7.71 3.89
C ASN A 156 -5.25 7.62 3.74
N PRO A 157 -5.90 6.50 4.14
CA PRO A 157 -7.35 6.36 4.06
C PRO A 157 -8.15 7.40 4.85
N THR A 158 -7.56 7.98 5.91
CA THR A 158 -8.19 9.02 6.74
C THR A 158 -8.16 10.39 6.08
N GLY A 159 -7.18 10.66 5.21
CA GLY A 159 -7.11 11.94 4.49
C GLY A 159 -5.83 12.16 3.70
N SER A 160 -5.67 13.38 3.20
CA SER A 160 -4.53 13.81 2.40
C SER A 160 -4.12 15.23 2.73
N ILE A 161 -2.82 15.50 2.77
CA ILE A 161 -2.25 16.84 2.95
C ILE A 161 -1.18 17.11 1.89
N HIS A 162 -1.08 18.38 1.47
CA HIS A 162 -0.03 18.86 0.56
C HIS A 162 0.98 19.72 1.30
N SER A 163 2.25 19.60 0.95
CA SER A 163 3.28 20.54 1.38
C SER A 163 3.10 21.88 0.66
N ARG A 164 3.91 22.86 1.07
CA ARG A 164 4.13 24.06 0.25
C ARG A 164 4.78 23.72 -1.09
N ASP A 165 4.62 24.62 -2.04
CA ASP A 165 5.27 24.56 -3.35
C ASP A 165 6.80 24.62 -3.19
N VAL A 166 7.47 23.72 -3.91
CA VAL A 166 8.92 23.57 -3.97
C VAL A 166 9.38 24.00 -5.34
N ASN A 167 9.95 25.20 -5.44
CA ASN A 167 10.53 25.71 -6.69
C ASN A 167 11.92 25.11 -6.88
N VAL A 168 12.04 24.14 -7.78
CA VAL A 168 13.29 23.47 -8.10
C VAL A 168 13.95 24.15 -9.29
N ARG A 169 15.21 24.52 -9.14
CA ARG A 169 16.04 25.09 -10.21
C ARG A 169 17.42 24.45 -10.23
N ALA A 170 17.71 23.74 -11.31
CA ALA A 170 19.08 23.36 -11.62
C ALA A 170 19.79 24.51 -12.35
N ALA A 171 21.09 24.63 -12.11
CA ALA A 171 21.97 25.54 -12.82
C ALA A 171 23.25 24.81 -13.22
N PHE A 172 23.94 25.32 -14.23
CA PHE A 172 25.22 24.76 -14.63
C PHE A 172 26.32 25.23 -13.69
N ALA A 173 27.11 24.28 -13.19
CA ALA A 173 28.29 24.62 -12.42
C ALA A 173 29.36 25.17 -13.37
N GLU A 174 29.42 26.49 -13.53
CA GLU A 174 30.57 27.11 -14.17
C GLU A 174 31.73 27.17 -13.18
N ARG A 175 32.86 26.55 -13.55
CA ARG A 175 34.14 26.81 -12.89
C ARG A 175 34.64 28.19 -13.31
N ILE A 176 34.16 29.23 -12.64
CA ILE A 176 34.88 30.51 -12.67
C ILE A 176 36.04 30.38 -11.71
N SER A 177 37.23 30.10 -12.24
CA SER A 177 38.50 30.29 -11.54
C SER A 177 38.70 31.78 -11.28
N ASN A 178 38.06 32.29 -10.23
CA ASN A 178 38.37 33.59 -9.66
C ASN A 178 38.57 33.43 -8.14
N CYS A 179 39.48 34.21 -7.56
CA CYS A 179 40.02 34.08 -6.20
C CYS A 179 39.01 34.17 -5.04
N ARG A 180 37.70 34.24 -5.32
CA ARG A 180 36.65 34.44 -4.30
C ARG A 180 35.68 33.25 -4.15
N ASN A 181 35.95 32.10 -4.77
CA ASN A 181 35.16 30.85 -4.60
C ASN A 181 33.64 31.09 -4.63
N LYS A 182 33.17 31.91 -5.58
CA LYS A 182 31.75 32.22 -5.71
C LYS A 182 31.16 31.30 -6.78
N LEU A 183 30.23 30.43 -6.40
CA LEU A 183 29.41 29.69 -7.35
C LEU A 183 28.54 30.71 -8.10
N VAL A 184 28.74 30.82 -9.40
CA VAL A 184 27.87 31.60 -10.29
C VAL A 184 26.97 30.60 -11.01
N TYR A 185 25.67 30.78 -10.86
CA TYR A 185 24.66 29.95 -11.50
C TYR A 185 24.34 30.57 -12.87
N THR A 186 24.66 29.85 -13.94
CA THR A 186 24.18 30.20 -15.28
C THR A 186 22.94 29.38 -15.60
N TYR A 187 21.93 30.09 -16.08
CA TYR A 187 20.67 29.54 -16.57
C TYR A 187 20.72 29.77 -18.08
N GLU A 188 20.75 28.69 -18.88
CA GLU A 188 20.50 28.81 -20.32
C GLU A 188 19.01 29.02 -20.59
#